data_AF-A0A852TJ29-F1
#
_entry.id   AF-A0A852TJ29-F1
#
_cell.length_a   1.000
_cell.length_b   1.000
_cell.length_c   1.000
_cell.angle_alpha   90.00
_cell.angle_beta   90.00
_cell.angle_gamma   90.00
#
_symmetry.space_group_name_H-M   'P 1'
#
loop_
_entity.id
_entity.type
_entity.pdbx_description
1 polymer ?
#
loop_
_entity_poly.entity_id
_entity_poly.type
_entity_poly.pdbx_seq_one_letter_code
_entity_poly.pdbx_strand_id
1 'polypeptide(L)'
;MRKVTGDDELALGHYVTVGYALSGWIGSKVGKPEDSTENLKLPVWLSIFKDYVVGVSITIIIFFYIAAIAAGKAKVEALSGGVNWLVYPLFQGLSFAASLFVIITGVRMLLGEIVNAFVGISERLIPNAKPALDCPIVFPFAPTATVIGFLSAYVGGLLCMFAFGAFNMAVIIPVAVPYFFIGATAGVFGNATGGWKGAIAGSFVVGVLIAIGPSTIYPIMANLGLEGTAFPETDFNIVGLLVYYIGKFLQFIF
;
A
#
# COMPACT_ATOMS: atom_id res chain seq x y z
N MET A 1 5.97 11.38 6.64
CA MET A 1 5.84 11.36 8.12
C MET A 1 5.37 12.69 8.66
N ARG A 2 6.19 13.74 8.78
CA ARG A 2 5.74 15.00 9.39
C ARG A 2 4.46 15.60 8.82
N LYS A 3 4.31 15.62 7.50
CA LYS A 3 3.08 16.08 6.83
C LYS A 3 1.88 15.15 7.03
N VAL A 4 2.12 13.88 7.34
CA VAL A 4 1.10 12.85 7.59
C VAL A 4 0.62 12.91 9.04
N THR A 5 1.55 12.98 10.00
CA THR A 5 1.23 12.94 11.44
C THR A 5 0.91 14.32 12.01
N GLY A 6 1.47 15.39 11.42
CA GLY A 6 1.38 16.76 11.94
C GLY A 6 2.46 17.10 12.97
N ASP A 7 3.30 16.13 13.34
CA ASP A 7 4.38 16.23 14.32
C ASP A 7 5.67 15.58 13.80
N ASP A 8 6.67 15.42 14.66
CA ASP A 8 7.92 14.73 14.34
C ASP A 8 8.25 13.64 15.36
N GLU A 9 7.23 13.01 15.97
CA GLU A 9 7.43 12.04 17.07
C GLU A 9 7.60 10.61 16.57
N LEU A 10 7.11 10.30 15.36
CA LEU A 10 7.11 8.96 14.79
C LEU A 10 7.92 8.87 13.50
N ALA A 11 8.65 7.77 13.34
CA ALA A 11 9.27 7.37 12.09
C ALA A 11 8.56 6.14 11.48
N LEU A 12 8.75 5.95 10.18
CA LEU A 12 8.26 4.78 9.47
C LEU A 12 9.40 3.79 9.29
N GLY A 13 9.26 2.59 9.85
CA GLY A 13 10.20 1.47 9.72
C GLY A 13 9.60 0.39 8.83
N HIS A 14 9.79 0.53 7.51
CA HIS A 14 9.30 -0.43 6.52
C HIS A 14 10.25 -0.47 5.32
N TYR A 15 10.14 -1.48 4.45
CA TYR A 15 11.09 -1.74 3.36
C TYR A 15 10.75 -1.01 2.03
N VAL A 16 9.95 0.06 2.09
CA VAL A 16 9.44 0.76 0.89
C VAL A 16 9.59 2.28 1.03
N THR A 17 10.60 2.72 1.77
CA THR A 17 10.88 4.13 2.04
C THR A 17 11.04 4.92 0.74
N VAL A 18 11.72 4.35 -0.27
CA VAL A 18 11.90 5.02 -1.57
C VAL A 18 10.56 5.18 -2.29
N GLY A 19 9.72 4.14 -2.31
CA GLY A 19 8.39 4.21 -2.89
C GLY A 19 7.50 5.25 -2.19
N TYR A 20 7.52 5.30 -0.85
CA TYR A 20 6.72 6.26 -0.09
C TYR A 20 7.20 7.71 -0.28
N ALA A 21 8.52 7.92 -0.33
CA ALA A 21 9.10 9.22 -0.65
C ALA A 21 8.73 9.67 -2.07
N LEU A 22 8.80 8.75 -3.04
CA LEU A 22 8.39 9.00 -4.42
C LEU A 22 6.90 9.36 -4.51
N SER A 23 6.02 8.63 -3.81
CA SER A 23 4.59 8.93 -3.76
C SER A 23 4.32 10.34 -3.21
N GLY A 24 4.97 10.71 -2.11
CA GLY A 24 4.87 12.07 -1.56
C GLY A 24 5.44 13.14 -2.50
N TRP A 25 6.52 12.84 -3.23
CA TRP A 25 7.05 13.75 -4.23
C TRP A 25 6.09 13.94 -5.41
N ILE A 26 5.55 12.86 -5.97
CA ILE A 26 4.54 12.90 -7.04
C ILE A 26 3.33 13.70 -6.58
N GLY A 27 2.83 13.45 -5.36
CA GLY A 27 1.71 14.18 -4.77
C GLY A 27 1.94 15.69 -4.80
N SER A 28 3.13 16.15 -4.41
CA SER A 28 3.50 17.57 -4.45
C SER A 28 3.52 18.20 -5.85
N LYS A 29 3.50 17.40 -6.93
CA LYS A 29 3.51 17.87 -8.32
C LYS A 29 2.14 17.84 -8.98
N VAL A 30 1.26 16.94 -8.58
CA VAL A 30 -0.02 16.69 -9.27
C VAL A 30 -1.23 17.31 -8.60
N GLY A 31 -1.11 17.70 -7.33
CA GLY A 31 -2.22 18.22 -6.56
C GLY A 31 -1.77 19.14 -5.43
N LYS A 32 -2.67 19.37 -4.48
CA LYS A 32 -2.43 20.27 -3.36
C LYS A 32 -2.87 19.61 -2.04
N PRO A 33 -2.15 19.81 -0.93
CA PRO A 33 -2.49 19.21 0.36
C PRO A 33 -3.90 19.56 0.87
N GLU A 34 -4.44 20.72 0.49
CA GLU A 34 -5.76 21.18 0.94
C GLU A 34 -6.90 20.32 0.39
N ASP A 35 -6.68 19.66 -0.76
CA ASP A 35 -7.63 18.76 -1.41
C ASP A 35 -7.55 17.33 -0.84
N SER A 36 -7.29 17.20 0.47
CA SER A 36 -7.17 15.91 1.16
C SER A 36 -8.40 15.03 0.97
N THR A 37 -8.18 13.73 0.78
CA THR A 37 -9.25 12.71 0.74
C THR A 37 -10.13 12.72 1.97
N GLU A 38 -9.59 13.14 3.12
CA GLU A 38 -10.34 13.19 4.38
C GLU A 38 -11.27 14.40 4.48
N ASN A 39 -11.11 15.40 3.60
CA ASN A 39 -11.85 16.66 3.63
C ASN A 39 -12.69 16.91 2.36
N LEU A 40 -12.97 15.87 1.57
CA LEU A 40 -13.70 16.01 0.32
C LEU A 40 -15.14 16.50 0.55
N LYS A 41 -15.48 17.62 -0.09
CA LYS A 41 -16.85 18.16 -0.09
C LYS A 41 -17.69 17.42 -1.13
N LEU A 42 -18.32 16.34 -0.69
CA LEU A 42 -19.21 15.54 -1.53
C LEU A 42 -20.64 16.11 -1.58
N PRO A 43 -21.35 15.98 -2.72
CA PRO A 43 -22.77 16.32 -2.81
C PRO A 43 -23.60 15.46 -1.83
N VAL A 44 -24.80 15.94 -1.47
CA VAL A 44 -25.62 15.36 -0.38
C VAL A 44 -25.83 13.85 -0.52
N TRP A 45 -26.07 13.34 -1.73
CA TRP A 45 -26.28 11.90 -1.97
C TRP A 45 -25.00 11.05 -1.78
N LEU A 46 -23.81 11.65 -1.84
CA LEU A 46 -22.52 11.02 -1.55
C LEU A 46 -22.03 11.30 -0.12
N SER A 47 -22.82 12.00 0.70
CA SER A 47 -22.43 12.34 2.07
C SER A 47 -22.18 11.12 2.96
N ILE A 48 -22.74 9.95 2.60
CA ILE A 48 -22.50 8.67 3.28
C ILE A 48 -21.01 8.25 3.24
N PHE A 49 -20.25 8.70 2.25
CA PHE A 49 -18.81 8.42 2.14
C PHE A 49 -17.95 9.29 3.06
N LYS A 50 -18.55 10.25 3.78
CA LYS A 50 -17.82 11.05 4.79
C LYS A 50 -17.51 10.24 6.03
N ASP A 51 -18.32 9.25 6.35
CA ASP A 51 -17.95 8.23 7.32
C ASP A 51 -16.99 7.27 6.62
N TYR A 52 -15.74 7.22 7.09
CA TYR A 52 -14.73 6.42 6.41
C TYR A 52 -15.06 4.92 6.46
N VAL A 53 -15.72 4.41 7.51
CA VAL A 53 -16.08 2.98 7.60
C VAL A 53 -17.11 2.66 6.54
N VAL A 54 -18.15 3.48 6.42
CA VAL A 54 -19.19 3.32 5.39
C VAL A 54 -18.61 3.49 3.99
N GLY A 55 -17.83 4.57 3.77
CA GLY A 55 -17.24 4.89 2.49
C GLY A 55 -16.28 3.81 1.99
N VAL A 56 -15.42 3.30 2.88
CA VAL A 56 -14.53 2.17 2.58
C VAL A 56 -15.32 0.90 2.31
N SER A 57 -16.31 0.57 3.15
CA SER A 57 -17.12 -0.64 2.98
C SER A 57 -17.76 -0.70 1.60
N ILE A 58 -18.45 0.37 1.19
CA ILE A 58 -19.11 0.43 -0.11
C ILE A 58 -18.09 0.29 -1.24
N THR A 59 -16.96 1.00 -1.14
CA THR A 59 -15.90 0.99 -2.14
C THR A 59 -15.32 -0.42 -2.34
N ILE A 60 -15.04 -1.13 -1.25
CA ILE A 60 -14.45 -2.47 -1.31
C ILE A 60 -15.47 -3.52 -1.72
N ILE A 61 -16.74 -3.39 -1.32
CA ILE A 61 -17.82 -4.26 -1.81
C ILE A 61 -17.91 -4.18 -3.34
N ILE A 62 -17.91 -2.97 -3.91
CA ILE A 62 -17.92 -2.78 -5.37
C ILE A 62 -16.71 -3.48 -6.01
N PHE A 63 -15.52 -3.32 -5.43
CA PHE A 63 -14.31 -4.00 -5.89
C PHE A 63 -14.45 -5.53 -5.90
N PHE A 64 -14.96 -6.14 -4.82
CA PHE A 64 -15.20 -7.58 -4.77
C PHE A 64 -16.28 -8.05 -5.74
N TYR A 65 -17.32 -7.25 -6.01
CA TYR A 65 -18.31 -7.58 -7.04
C TYR A 65 -17.67 -7.59 -8.44
N ILE A 66 -16.83 -6.61 -8.77
CA ILE A 66 -16.10 -6.59 -10.04
C ILE A 66 -15.24 -7.86 -10.17
N ALA A 67 -14.50 -8.23 -9.12
CA ALA A 67 -13.68 -9.43 -9.10
C ALA A 67 -14.52 -10.72 -9.23
N ALA A 68 -15.64 -10.84 -8.51
CA ALA A 68 -16.52 -11.99 -8.56
C ALA A 68 -17.19 -12.16 -9.93
N ILE A 69 -17.62 -11.06 -10.56
CA ILE A 69 -18.21 -11.07 -11.90
C ILE A 69 -17.15 -11.46 -12.93
N ALA A 70 -15.94 -10.92 -12.84
CA ALA A 70 -14.83 -11.26 -13.74
C ALA A 70 -14.40 -12.73 -13.60
N ALA A 71 -14.40 -13.29 -12.39
CA ALA A 71 -14.10 -14.69 -12.14
C ALA A 71 -15.21 -15.65 -12.62
N GLY A 72 -16.46 -15.17 -12.60
CA GLY A 72 -17.64 -15.93 -13.02
C GLY A 72 -18.20 -16.84 -11.93
N LYS A 73 -19.51 -17.12 -12.03
CA LYS A 73 -20.31 -17.85 -11.02
C LYS A 73 -19.64 -19.15 -10.55
N ALA A 74 -19.23 -20.03 -11.47
CA ALA A 74 -18.69 -21.34 -11.12
C ALA A 74 -17.42 -21.26 -10.25
N LYS A 75 -16.53 -20.29 -10.51
CA LYS A 75 -15.32 -20.08 -9.70
C LYS A 75 -15.65 -19.52 -8.33
N VAL A 76 -16.59 -18.57 -8.27
CA VAL A 76 -17.03 -17.99 -7.00
C VAL A 76 -17.74 -19.02 -6.14
N GLU A 77 -18.64 -19.84 -6.69
CA GLU A 77 -19.34 -20.90 -5.95
C GLU A 77 -18.39 -21.96 -5.38
N ALA A 78 -17.31 -22.28 -6.10
CA ALA A 78 -16.28 -23.18 -5.59
C ALA A 78 -15.52 -22.60 -4.38
N LEU A 79 -15.42 -21.27 -4.28
CA LEU A 79 -14.75 -20.56 -3.18
C LEU A 79 -15.71 -20.12 -2.07
N SER A 80 -17.01 -20.08 -2.35
CA SER A 80 -17.99 -19.42 -1.47
C SER A 80 -18.39 -20.25 -0.25
N GLY A 81 -17.98 -21.52 -0.19
CA GLY A 81 -18.32 -22.42 0.92
C GLY A 81 -19.83 -22.65 1.05
N GLY A 82 -20.58 -22.59 -0.06
CA GLY A 82 -22.04 -22.75 -0.08
C GLY A 82 -22.84 -21.44 0.02
N VAL A 83 -22.17 -20.29 0.18
CA VAL A 83 -22.83 -18.98 0.06
C VAL A 83 -23.16 -18.69 -1.40
N ASN A 84 -24.30 -18.05 -1.67
CA ASN A 84 -24.66 -17.63 -3.03
C ASN A 84 -23.58 -16.73 -3.63
N TRP A 85 -23.24 -16.93 -4.91
CA TRP A 85 -22.14 -16.23 -5.59
C TRP A 85 -22.26 -14.71 -5.64
N LEU A 86 -23.47 -14.15 -5.51
CA LEU A 86 -23.71 -12.71 -5.40
C LEU A 86 -23.70 -12.20 -3.96
N VAL A 87 -23.93 -13.07 -2.98
CA VAL A 87 -23.86 -12.71 -1.54
C VAL A 87 -22.43 -12.83 -1.01
N TYR A 88 -21.65 -13.76 -1.56
CA TYR A 88 -20.26 -13.96 -1.19
C TYR A 88 -19.38 -12.69 -1.31
N PRO A 89 -19.34 -11.97 -2.45
CA PRO A 89 -18.56 -10.73 -2.56
C PRO A 89 -19.01 -9.63 -1.61
N LEU A 90 -20.31 -9.57 -1.25
CA LEU A 90 -20.81 -8.67 -0.21
C LEU A 90 -20.17 -8.97 1.14
N PHE A 91 -20.16 -10.24 1.56
CA PHE A 91 -19.50 -10.64 2.81
C PHE A 91 -18.00 -10.41 2.78
N GLN A 92 -17.32 -10.71 1.66
CA GLN A 92 -15.88 -10.42 1.54
C GLN A 92 -15.58 -8.93 1.70
N GLY A 93 -16.40 -8.07 1.08
CA GLY A 93 -16.23 -6.63 1.22
C GLY A 93 -16.48 -6.10 2.64
N LEU A 94 -17.52 -6.61 3.31
CA LEU A 94 -17.81 -6.27 4.71
C LEU A 94 -16.70 -6.78 5.66
N SER A 95 -16.22 -8.01 5.46
CA SER A 95 -15.11 -8.58 6.24
C SER A 95 -13.84 -7.75 6.09
N PHE A 96 -13.51 -7.31 4.88
CA PHE A 96 -12.36 -6.44 4.65
C PHE A 96 -12.51 -5.12 5.42
N ALA A 97 -13.67 -4.47 5.36
CA ALA A 97 -13.91 -3.22 6.06
C ALA A 97 -13.83 -3.40 7.58
N ALA A 98 -14.36 -4.51 8.11
CA ALA A 98 -14.22 -4.87 9.53
C ALA A 98 -12.74 -5.08 9.92
N SER A 99 -11.96 -5.78 9.09
CA SER A 99 -10.52 -5.96 9.31
C SER A 99 -9.77 -4.62 9.30
N LEU A 100 -10.07 -3.73 8.37
CA LEU A 100 -9.46 -2.40 8.34
C LEU A 100 -9.83 -1.59 9.59
N PHE A 101 -11.09 -1.65 10.03
CA PHE A 101 -11.53 -0.99 11.27
C PHE A 101 -10.74 -1.50 12.49
N VAL A 102 -10.56 -2.83 12.60
CA VAL A 102 -9.74 -3.44 13.66
C VAL A 102 -8.28 -2.97 13.58
N ILE A 103 -7.68 -2.95 12.38
CA ILE A 103 -6.32 -2.44 12.18
C ILE A 103 -6.21 -0.99 12.65
N ILE A 104 -7.09 -0.10 12.19
CA ILE A 104 -7.04 1.32 12.56
C ILE A 104 -7.23 1.50 14.07
N THR A 105 -8.15 0.76 14.68
CA THR A 105 -8.41 0.82 16.12
C THR A 105 -7.20 0.33 16.93
N GLY A 106 -6.64 -0.82 16.54
CA GLY A 106 -5.46 -1.38 17.20
C GLY A 106 -4.22 -0.51 17.05
N VAL A 107 -3.99 0.06 15.87
CA VAL A 107 -2.89 1.00 15.63
C VAL A 107 -3.06 2.26 16.47
N ARG A 108 -4.26 2.84 16.56
CA ARG A 108 -4.50 4.01 17.44
C ARG A 108 -4.18 3.71 18.89
N MET A 109 -4.59 2.54 19.39
CA MET A 109 -4.29 2.09 20.74
C MET A 109 -2.77 1.95 20.95
N LEU A 110 -2.06 1.32 20.01
CA LEU A 110 -0.60 1.18 20.05
C LEU A 110 0.10 2.56 20.07
N LEU A 111 -0.33 3.48 19.20
CA LEU A 111 0.27 4.82 19.11
C LEU A 111 0.11 5.62 20.39
N GLY A 112 -1.02 5.48 21.09
CA GLY A 112 -1.26 6.15 22.37
C GLY A 112 -0.27 5.79 23.48
N GLU A 113 0.28 4.58 23.44
CA GLU A 113 1.22 4.09 24.45
C GLU A 113 2.69 4.19 23.99
N ILE A 114 2.97 3.90 22.72
CA ILE A 114 4.34 3.75 22.23
C ILE A 114 5.13 5.05 22.25
N VAL A 115 4.48 6.20 22.00
CA VAL A 115 5.12 7.52 22.01
C VAL A 115 5.64 7.81 23.42
N ASN A 116 4.79 7.67 24.44
CA ASN A 116 5.16 7.88 25.85
C ASN A 116 6.23 6.87 26.31
N ALA A 117 6.12 5.61 25.89
CA ALA A 117 7.13 4.60 26.21
C ALA A 117 8.51 4.95 25.62
N PHE A 118 8.57 5.57 24.44
CA PHE A 118 9.83 5.98 23.81
C PHE A 118 10.44 7.23 24.41
N VAL A 119 9.68 8.10 25.07
CA VAL A 119 10.24 9.26 25.82
C VAL A 119 11.26 8.76 26.84
N GLY A 120 10.93 7.71 27.61
CA GLY A 120 11.85 7.14 28.61
C GLY A 120 13.14 6.55 28.01
N ILE A 121 13.06 5.98 26.80
CA ILE A 121 14.24 5.51 26.06
C ILE A 121 15.07 6.71 25.58
N SER A 122 14.40 7.73 25.06
CA SER A 122 15.04 8.92 24.49
C SER A 122 15.79 9.74 25.55
N GLU A 123 15.26 9.84 26.77
CA GLU A 123 15.85 10.58 27.87
C GLU A 123 17.04 9.86 28.52
N ARG A 124 17.05 8.52 28.50
CA ARG A 124 18.05 7.72 29.25
C ARG A 124 19.10 7.04 28.39
N LEU A 125 18.75 6.58 27.19
CA LEU A 125 19.62 5.72 26.38
C LEU A 125 20.10 6.42 25.11
N ILE A 126 19.17 6.95 24.30
CA ILE A 126 19.49 7.52 22.99
C ILE A 126 18.79 8.87 22.82
N PRO A 127 19.49 10.00 23.07
CA PRO A 127 18.93 11.33 22.93
C PRO A 127 18.26 11.54 21.58
N ASN A 128 17.03 12.05 21.59
CA ASN A 128 16.22 12.33 20.39
C ASN A 128 15.84 11.10 19.55
N ALA A 129 15.97 9.89 20.10
CA ALA A 129 15.48 8.68 19.42
C ALA A 129 13.96 8.73 19.22
N LYS A 130 13.52 8.15 18.10
CA LYS A 130 12.11 8.06 17.72
C LYS A 130 11.77 6.63 17.33
N PRO A 131 10.59 6.13 17.71
CA PRO A 131 10.15 4.82 17.27
C PRO A 131 9.92 4.81 15.76
N ALA A 132 10.56 3.88 15.07
CA ALA A 132 10.25 3.54 13.69
C ALA A 132 9.33 2.31 13.69
N LEU A 133 8.10 2.48 13.22
CA LEU A 133 7.06 1.44 13.29
C LEU A 133 6.58 1.04 11.89
N ASP A 134 5.90 -0.09 11.81
CA ASP A 134 5.44 -0.69 10.55
C ASP A 134 4.45 0.22 9.80
N CYS A 135 4.29 0.00 8.51
CA CYS A 135 3.53 0.83 7.59
C CYS A 135 2.06 1.11 7.97
N PRO A 136 1.31 0.25 8.71
CA PRO A 136 -0.07 0.56 9.09
C PRO A 136 -0.19 1.73 10.07
N ILE A 137 0.90 2.19 10.70
CA ILE A 137 0.86 3.34 11.62
C ILE A 137 0.28 4.59 10.97
N VAL A 138 0.36 4.72 9.65
CA VAL A 138 -0.14 5.90 8.95
C VAL A 138 -1.63 5.82 8.60
N PHE A 139 -2.24 4.63 8.65
CA PHE A 139 -3.64 4.44 8.23
C PHE A 139 -4.65 5.24 9.06
N PRO A 140 -4.50 5.35 10.40
CA PRO A 140 -5.43 6.13 11.19
C PRO A 140 -5.44 7.64 10.90
N PHE A 141 -4.37 8.15 10.28
CA PHE A 141 -4.21 9.57 9.94
C PHE A 141 -4.91 9.95 8.63
N ALA A 142 -5.03 9.01 7.70
CA ALA A 142 -5.82 9.19 6.47
C ALA A 142 -6.48 7.87 6.03
N PRO A 143 -7.57 7.45 6.70
CA PRO A 143 -8.26 6.19 6.39
C PRO A 143 -8.84 6.14 4.98
N THR A 144 -9.36 7.25 4.45
CA THR A 144 -9.89 7.30 3.09
C THR A 144 -8.77 7.17 2.06
N ALA A 145 -7.63 7.86 2.28
CA ALA A 145 -6.44 7.74 1.45
C ALA A 145 -5.87 6.32 1.40
N THR A 146 -5.96 5.58 2.50
CA THR A 146 -5.49 4.18 2.61
C THR A 146 -6.17 3.30 1.55
N VAL A 147 -7.49 3.42 1.40
CA VAL A 147 -8.25 2.60 0.45
C VAL A 147 -8.09 3.08 -0.99
N ILE A 148 -8.09 4.40 -1.21
CA ILE A 148 -7.82 4.97 -2.54
C ILE A 148 -6.42 4.55 -3.02
N GLY A 149 -5.43 4.60 -2.12
CA GLY A 149 -4.06 4.18 -2.39
C GLY A 149 -3.96 2.71 -2.77
N PHE A 150 -4.58 1.83 -1.98
CA PHE A 150 -4.66 0.40 -2.30
C PHE A 150 -5.25 0.16 -3.69
N LEU A 151 -6.43 0.71 -3.98
CA LEU A 151 -7.11 0.46 -5.26
C LEU A 151 -6.29 0.98 -6.45
N SER A 152 -5.73 2.18 -6.33
CA SER A 152 -4.92 2.79 -7.38
C SER A 152 -3.62 2.01 -7.62
N ALA A 153 -2.92 1.59 -6.56
CA ALA A 153 -1.76 0.72 -6.68
C ALA A 153 -2.13 -0.62 -7.32
N TYR A 154 -3.25 -1.24 -6.91
CA TYR A 154 -3.71 -2.52 -7.45
C TYR A 154 -4.03 -2.43 -8.93
N VAL A 155 -4.67 -1.34 -9.38
CA VAL A 155 -4.86 -1.05 -10.81
C VAL A 155 -3.51 -0.96 -11.53
N GLY A 156 -2.52 -0.27 -10.97
CA GLY A 156 -1.15 -0.24 -11.51
C GLY A 156 -0.55 -1.64 -11.67
N GLY A 157 -0.71 -2.49 -10.67
CA GLY A 157 -0.28 -3.89 -10.71
C GLY A 157 -0.97 -4.72 -11.79
N LEU A 158 -2.30 -4.60 -11.92
CA LEU A 158 -3.06 -5.31 -12.95
C LEU A 158 -2.63 -4.87 -14.35
N LEU A 159 -2.40 -3.58 -14.57
CA LEU A 159 -1.91 -3.08 -15.86
C LEU A 159 -0.51 -3.63 -16.16
N CYS A 160 0.39 -3.68 -15.17
CA CYS A 160 1.71 -4.29 -15.32
C CYS A 160 1.62 -5.78 -15.64
N MET A 161 0.71 -6.52 -15.00
CA MET A 161 0.50 -7.95 -15.29
C MET A 161 0.14 -8.18 -16.76
N PHE A 162 -0.80 -7.40 -17.31
CA PHE A 162 -1.15 -7.49 -18.73
C PHE A 162 0.01 -7.08 -19.65
N ALA A 163 0.74 -6.02 -19.28
CA ALA A 163 1.92 -5.58 -20.03
C ALA A 163 3.00 -6.68 -20.06
N PHE A 164 3.33 -7.30 -18.93
CA PHE A 164 4.30 -8.39 -18.86
C PHE A 164 3.88 -9.58 -19.73
N GLY A 165 2.59 -9.95 -19.70
CA GLY A 165 2.05 -10.98 -20.58
C GLY A 165 2.20 -10.62 -22.07
N ALA A 166 1.91 -9.38 -22.45
CA ALA A 166 2.04 -8.92 -23.83
C ALA A 166 3.50 -8.88 -24.32
N PHE A 167 4.45 -8.59 -23.43
CA PHE A 167 5.88 -8.54 -23.74
C PHE A 167 6.62 -9.88 -23.55
N ASN A 168 5.91 -10.97 -23.23
CA ASN A 168 6.50 -12.28 -22.91
C ASN A 168 7.56 -12.22 -21.78
N MET A 169 7.35 -11.34 -20.80
CA MET A 169 8.20 -11.22 -19.62
C MET A 169 7.69 -12.12 -18.49
N ALA A 170 8.53 -12.34 -17.46
CA ALA A 170 8.09 -12.99 -16.23
C ALA A 170 6.94 -12.19 -15.60
N VAL A 171 5.76 -12.81 -15.54
CA VAL A 171 4.52 -12.16 -15.07
C VAL A 171 4.48 -12.17 -13.55
N ILE A 172 4.52 -10.98 -12.96
CA ILE A 172 4.25 -10.79 -11.54
C ILE A 172 2.74 -10.67 -11.32
N ILE A 173 2.17 -11.65 -10.64
CA ILE A 173 0.74 -11.67 -10.31
C ILE A 173 0.50 -10.72 -9.13
N PRO A 174 -0.38 -9.71 -9.26
CA PRO A 174 -0.68 -8.79 -8.17
C PRO A 174 -1.34 -9.50 -6.97
N VAL A 175 -0.58 -9.69 -5.89
CA VAL A 175 -1.08 -10.25 -4.63
C VAL A 175 -1.72 -9.15 -3.79
N ALA A 176 -2.91 -9.38 -3.24
CA ALA A 176 -3.67 -8.34 -2.54
C ALA A 176 -2.93 -7.74 -1.33
N VAL A 177 -2.22 -8.55 -0.54
CA VAL A 177 -1.56 -8.12 0.71
C VAL A 177 -0.49 -7.04 0.45
N PRO A 178 0.56 -7.25 -0.39
CA PRO A 178 1.54 -6.21 -0.68
C PRO A 178 0.92 -4.94 -1.26
N TYR A 179 0.00 -5.08 -2.21
CA TYR A 179 -0.65 -3.92 -2.83
C TYR A 179 -1.53 -3.15 -1.85
N PHE A 180 -2.16 -3.84 -0.89
CA PHE A 180 -2.90 -3.19 0.17
C PHE A 180 -1.96 -2.42 1.08
N PHE A 181 -1.00 -3.07 1.75
CA PHE A 181 -0.16 -2.38 2.74
C PHE A 181 0.72 -1.30 2.10
N ILE A 182 1.45 -1.65 1.04
CA ILE A 182 2.37 -0.72 0.37
C ILE A 182 1.59 0.35 -0.40
N GLY A 183 0.56 -0.03 -1.14
CA GLY A 183 -0.26 0.91 -1.91
C GLY A 183 -1.04 1.87 -1.02
N ALA A 184 -1.59 1.38 0.09
CA ALA A 184 -2.26 2.23 1.07
C ALA A 184 -1.32 3.24 1.71
N THR A 185 -0.15 2.80 2.20
CA THR A 185 0.84 3.71 2.77
C THR A 185 1.30 4.73 1.74
N ALA A 186 1.57 4.31 0.50
CA ALA A 186 1.87 5.24 -0.58
C ALA A 186 0.73 6.26 -0.80
N GLY A 187 -0.53 5.81 -0.77
CA GLY A 187 -1.71 6.67 -0.87
C GLY A 187 -1.76 7.72 0.24
N VAL A 188 -1.46 7.35 1.49
CA VAL A 188 -1.41 8.30 2.62
C VAL A 188 -0.33 9.37 2.43
N PHE A 189 0.87 8.97 1.99
CA PHE A 189 1.96 9.93 1.72
C PHE A 189 1.67 10.84 0.53
N GLY A 190 1.07 10.31 -0.54
CA GLY A 190 0.61 11.08 -1.70
C GLY A 190 -0.50 12.06 -1.30
N ASN A 191 -1.45 11.62 -0.46
CA ASN A 191 -2.52 12.46 0.06
C ASN A 191 -1.99 13.65 0.88
N ALA A 192 -1.05 13.40 1.79
CA ALA A 192 -0.47 14.43 2.65
C ALA A 192 0.29 15.54 1.88
N THR A 193 0.59 15.33 0.60
CA THR A 193 1.35 16.27 -0.24
C THR A 193 0.57 16.80 -1.43
N GLY A 194 -0.43 16.07 -1.91
CA GLY A 194 -1.17 16.40 -3.13
C GLY A 194 -2.67 16.10 -3.08
N GLY A 195 -3.22 15.80 -1.91
CA GLY A 195 -4.63 15.46 -1.76
C GLY A 195 -5.04 14.20 -2.52
N TRP A 196 -6.30 14.09 -2.90
CA TRP A 196 -6.83 12.92 -3.61
C TRP A 196 -6.09 12.61 -4.93
N LYS A 197 -5.61 13.63 -5.65
CA LYS A 197 -4.80 13.43 -6.87
C LYS A 197 -3.44 12.80 -6.56
N GLY A 198 -2.80 13.29 -5.50
CA GLY A 198 -1.55 12.73 -5.02
C GLY A 198 -1.71 11.30 -4.51
N ALA A 199 -2.80 11.03 -3.79
CA ALA A 199 -3.14 9.69 -3.32
C ALA A 199 -3.24 8.70 -4.48
N ILE A 200 -3.93 9.07 -5.57
CA ILE A 200 -4.09 8.22 -6.76
C ILE A 200 -2.75 8.09 -7.51
N ALA A 201 -2.18 9.20 -7.97
CA ALA A 201 -1.01 9.15 -8.85
C ALA A 201 0.23 8.57 -8.17
N GLY A 202 0.47 8.95 -6.91
CA GLY A 202 1.62 8.47 -6.14
C GLY A 202 1.54 6.97 -5.86
N SER A 203 0.38 6.48 -5.38
CA SER A 203 0.16 5.05 -5.15
C SER A 203 0.13 4.23 -6.44
N PHE A 204 -0.37 4.77 -7.56
CA PHE A 204 -0.34 4.10 -8.86
C PHE A 204 1.10 3.81 -9.29
N VAL A 205 1.98 4.82 -9.21
CA VAL A 205 3.39 4.64 -9.56
C VAL A 205 4.06 3.65 -8.61
N VAL A 206 3.77 3.71 -7.31
CA VAL A 206 4.28 2.69 -6.37
C VAL A 206 3.74 1.29 -6.71
N GLY A 207 2.47 1.16 -7.10
CA GLY A 207 1.89 -0.10 -7.57
C GLY A 207 2.61 -0.67 -8.80
N VAL A 208 2.99 0.18 -9.74
CA VAL A 208 3.82 -0.19 -10.88
C VAL A 208 5.21 -0.67 -10.41
N LEU A 209 5.81 -0.01 -9.43
CA LEU A 209 7.10 -0.45 -8.86
C LEU A 209 7.00 -1.78 -8.10
N ILE A 210 5.88 -2.05 -7.42
CA ILE A 210 5.59 -3.35 -6.80
C ILE A 210 5.57 -4.48 -7.84
N ALA A 211 5.20 -4.20 -9.09
CA ALA A 211 5.24 -5.18 -10.17
C ALA A 211 6.62 -5.28 -10.83
N ILE A 212 7.23 -4.13 -11.16
CA ILE A 212 8.50 -4.07 -11.91
C ILE A 212 9.67 -4.54 -11.05
N GLY A 213 9.75 -4.13 -9.79
CA GLY A 213 10.84 -4.48 -8.88
C GLY A 213 11.10 -5.99 -8.82
N PRO A 214 10.11 -6.80 -8.38
CA PRO A 214 10.21 -8.25 -8.36
C PRO A 214 10.60 -8.84 -9.71
N SER A 215 10.01 -8.35 -10.81
CA SER A 215 10.31 -8.84 -12.16
C SER A 215 11.79 -8.64 -12.51
N THR A 216 12.36 -7.50 -12.12
CA THR A 216 13.77 -7.18 -12.39
C THR A 216 14.76 -7.94 -11.51
N ILE A 217 14.45 -8.16 -10.23
CA ILE A 217 15.34 -8.89 -9.32
C ILE A 217 15.19 -10.41 -9.44
N TYR A 218 14.09 -10.91 -9.99
CA TYR A 218 13.77 -12.34 -10.04
C TYR A 218 14.89 -13.21 -10.64
N PRO A 219 15.55 -12.85 -11.76
CA PRO A 219 16.66 -13.66 -12.28
C PRO A 219 17.82 -13.81 -11.28
N ILE A 220 18.05 -12.80 -10.43
CA ILE A 220 19.06 -12.86 -9.37
C ILE A 220 18.58 -13.79 -8.25
N MET A 221 17.31 -13.67 -7.84
CA MET A 221 16.70 -14.53 -6.81
C MET A 221 16.72 -16.01 -7.22
N ALA A 222 16.36 -16.32 -8.47
CA ALA A 222 16.40 -17.68 -9.01
C ALA A 222 17.82 -18.27 -8.95
N ASN A 223 18.85 -17.50 -9.31
CA ASN A 223 20.26 -17.93 -9.21
C ASN A 223 20.70 -18.20 -7.76
N LEU A 224 20.05 -17.60 -6.76
CA LEU A 224 20.30 -17.86 -5.34
C LEU A 224 19.47 -19.03 -4.79
N GLY A 225 18.72 -19.75 -5.64
CA GLY A 225 17.86 -20.87 -5.26
C GLY A 225 16.47 -20.44 -4.76
N LEU A 226 16.09 -19.17 -4.91
CA LEU A 226 14.77 -18.64 -4.55
C LEU A 226 13.83 -18.65 -5.78
N GLU A 227 13.68 -19.81 -6.42
CA GLU A 227 12.80 -19.94 -7.57
C GLU A 227 11.32 -19.69 -7.22
N GLY A 228 10.59 -19.05 -8.12
CA GLY A 228 9.19 -18.70 -7.92
C GLY A 228 8.91 -17.62 -6.88
N THR A 229 9.94 -17.02 -6.26
CA THR A 229 9.78 -16.02 -5.18
C THR A 229 10.56 -14.74 -5.47
N ALA A 230 9.95 -13.59 -5.19
CA ALA A 230 10.58 -12.28 -5.23
C ALA A 230 9.88 -11.32 -4.25
N PHE A 231 10.52 -10.18 -3.98
CA PHE A 231 10.10 -9.24 -2.94
C PHE A 231 9.44 -7.99 -3.54
N PRO A 232 8.17 -7.68 -3.23
CA PRO A 232 7.46 -6.49 -3.74
C PRO A 232 8.03 -5.16 -3.24
N GLU A 233 8.86 -5.18 -2.22
CA GLU A 233 9.33 -3.99 -1.51
C GLU A 233 10.39 -3.23 -2.32
N THR A 234 10.17 -1.93 -2.56
CA THR A 234 11.04 -1.14 -3.45
C THR A 234 12.47 -1.08 -2.95
N ASP A 235 12.68 -1.00 -1.63
CA ASP A 235 14.03 -0.81 -1.08
C ASP A 235 14.84 -2.10 -1.21
N PHE A 236 14.21 -3.27 -1.05
CA PHE A 236 14.86 -4.57 -1.30
C PHE A 236 15.26 -4.72 -2.76
N ASN A 237 14.39 -4.34 -3.69
CA ASN A 237 14.71 -4.41 -5.12
C ASN A 237 15.87 -3.46 -5.47
N ILE A 238 15.82 -2.21 -5.01
CA ILE A 238 16.86 -1.22 -5.31
C ILE A 238 18.20 -1.64 -4.71
N VAL A 239 18.22 -1.96 -3.40
CA VAL A 239 19.47 -2.35 -2.71
C VAL A 239 20.00 -3.66 -3.28
N GLY A 240 19.13 -4.65 -3.51
CA GLY A 240 19.51 -5.94 -4.07
C GLY A 240 20.13 -5.82 -5.47
N LEU A 241 19.53 -5.02 -6.35
CA LEU A 241 20.09 -4.75 -7.68
C LEU A 241 21.43 -4.01 -7.60
N LEU A 242 21.54 -2.99 -6.74
CA LEU A 242 22.80 -2.25 -6.56
C LEU A 242 23.93 -3.15 -6.08
N VAL A 243 23.69 -3.93 -5.02
CA VAL A 243 24.69 -4.87 -4.47
C VAL A 243 25.12 -5.89 -5.52
N TYR A 244 24.17 -6.44 -6.28
CA TYR A 244 24.46 -7.41 -7.33
C TYR A 244 25.36 -6.82 -8.43
N TYR A 245 25.02 -5.66 -8.97
CA TYR A 245 25.80 -5.05 -10.06
C TYR A 245 27.16 -4.53 -9.60
N ILE A 246 27.27 -4.01 -8.37
CA ILE A 246 28.56 -3.66 -7.76
C ILE A 246 29.41 -4.93 -7.62
N GLY A 247 28.85 -6.03 -7.13
CA GLY A 247 29.55 -7.31 -7.01
C GLY A 247 30.06 -7.83 -8.35
N LYS A 248 29.21 -7.80 -9.40
CA LYS A 248 29.63 -8.15 -10.77
C LYS A 248 30.74 -7.26 -11.30
N PHE A 249 30.69 -5.96 -11.02
CA PHE A 249 31.73 -5.03 -11.44
C PHE A 249 33.07 -5.31 -10.75
N LEU A 250 33.05 -5.63 -9.46
CA LEU A 250 34.26 -6.00 -8.72
C LEU A 250 34.87 -7.32 -9.24
N GLN A 251 34.05 -8.35 -9.52
CA GLN A 251 34.51 -9.59 -10.14
C GLN A 251 35.06 -9.42 -11.56
N PHE A 252 34.70 -8.33 -12.24
CA PHE A 252 35.25 -8.02 -13.56
C PHE A 252 36.62 -7.35 -13.47
N ILE A 253 36.88 -6.60 -12.38
CA ILE A 253 38.14 -5.86 -12.17
C ILE A 253 39.23 -6.72 -11.54
N PHE A 254 38.87 -7.54 -10.55
CA PHE A 254 39.78 -8.38 -9.77
C PHE A 254 39.67 -9.84 -10.19
#